data_AF-A0AAU7AWH2-F1
#
_entry.id   AF-A0AAU7AWH2-F1
#
_cell.length_a   1.000
_cell.length_b   1.000
_cell.length_c   1.000
_cell.angle_alpha   90.00
_cell.angle_beta   90.00
_cell.angle_gamma   90.00
#
_symmetry.space_group_name_H-M   'P 1'
#
loop_
_entity.id
_entity.type
_entity.pdbx_description
1 polymer ?
#
loop_
_entity_poly.entity_id
_entity_poly.type
_entity_poly.pdbx_seq_one_letter_code
_entity_poly.pdbx_strand_id
1 'polypeptide(L)'
;MSALMTTERATRTAIGAGVTTFVFGAALVAAPERVGPVGGLVDPKAARLIGIADLVLVPGLVAGRARGPWMAARAALNVAIVAYGRRLARAGTPRIGVVACAVSAITVVDAAAAVVLLRAESRGAGG
;
A
#
# COMPACT_ATOMS: atom_id res chain seq x y z
N MET A 1 19.93 -7.71 -20.21
CA MET A 1 18.90 -6.70 -20.52
C MET A 1 17.60 -6.87 -19.71
N SER A 2 17.08 -8.10 -19.51
CA SER A 2 15.82 -8.34 -18.77
C SER A 2 15.81 -7.88 -17.30
N ALA A 3 16.87 -8.16 -16.53
CA ALA A 3 16.90 -7.85 -15.09
C ALA A 3 16.89 -6.35 -14.76
N LEU A 4 17.60 -5.53 -15.54
CA LEU A 4 17.62 -4.07 -15.36
C LEU A 4 16.23 -3.47 -15.63
N MET A 5 15.56 -3.92 -16.69
CA MET A 5 14.19 -3.48 -17.00
C MET A 5 13.19 -3.88 -15.90
N THR A 6 13.35 -5.06 -15.29
CA THR A 6 12.47 -5.47 -14.18
C THR A 6 12.65 -4.61 -12.92
N THR A 7 13.88 -4.24 -12.58
CA THR A 7 14.16 -3.38 -11.42
C THR A 7 13.68 -1.94 -11.65
N GLU A 8 13.83 -1.41 -12.86
CA GLU A 8 13.32 -0.07 -13.21
C GLU A 8 11.79 -0.03 -13.11
N ARG A 9 11.10 -1.06 -13.65
CA ARG A 9 9.64 -1.19 -13.52
C ARG A 9 9.22 -1.26 -12.05
N ALA A 10 9.89 -2.08 -11.23
CA ALA A 10 9.59 -2.19 -9.80
C ALA A 10 9.80 -0.86 -9.06
N THR A 11 10.83 -0.09 -9.43
CA THR A 11 11.08 1.25 -8.87
C THR A 11 9.97 2.23 -9.24
N ARG A 12 9.54 2.25 -10.52
CA ARG A 12 8.41 3.08 -10.96
C ARG A 12 7.12 2.70 -10.24
N THR A 13 6.87 1.41 -10.05
CA THR A 13 5.75 0.91 -9.24
C THR A 13 5.83 1.43 -7.81
N ALA A 14 6.99 1.37 -7.15
CA ALA A 14 7.16 1.86 -5.79
C ALA A 14 6.90 3.37 -5.66
N ILE A 15 7.35 4.18 -6.62
CA ILE A 15 7.08 5.63 -6.64
C ILE A 15 5.59 5.90 -6.87
N GLY A 16 4.98 5.26 -7.88
CA GLY A 16 3.55 5.39 -8.16
C GLY A 16 2.67 4.95 -7.00
N ALA A 17 3.04 3.84 -6.34
CA ALA A 17 2.41 3.38 -5.11
C ALA A 17 2.57 4.44 -4.01
N GLY A 18 3.77 4.96 -3.76
CA GLY A 18 4.02 6.00 -2.77
C GLY A 18 3.18 7.27 -2.97
N VAL A 19 3.08 7.78 -4.21
CA VAL A 19 2.24 8.94 -4.54
C VAL A 19 0.76 8.64 -4.31
N THR A 20 0.27 7.48 -4.78
CA THR A 20 -1.12 7.07 -4.60
C THR A 20 -1.45 6.93 -3.10
N THR A 21 -0.57 6.30 -2.34
CA THR A 21 -0.64 6.14 -0.88
C THR A 21 -0.73 7.48 -0.18
N PHE A 22 0.10 8.44 -0.58
CA PHE A 22 0.10 9.76 -0.01
C PHE A 22 -1.25 10.46 -0.21
N VAL A 23 -1.78 10.45 -1.43
CA VAL A 23 -3.07 11.08 -1.75
C VAL A 23 -4.20 10.48 -0.91
N PHE A 24 -4.33 9.15 -0.90
CA PHE A 24 -5.39 8.48 -0.14
C PHE A 24 -5.20 8.62 1.37
N GLY A 25 -3.97 8.43 1.87
CA GLY A 25 -3.66 8.54 3.29
C GLY A 25 -3.91 9.95 3.82
N ALA A 26 -3.47 10.98 3.09
CA ALA A 26 -3.75 12.38 3.44
C ALA A 26 -5.25 12.68 3.45
N ALA A 27 -6.00 12.21 2.46
CA ALA A 27 -7.44 12.40 2.38
C ALA A 27 -8.16 11.74 3.57
N LEU A 28 -7.78 10.51 3.94
CA LEU A 28 -8.34 9.80 5.08
C LEU A 28 -7.99 10.44 6.42
N VAL A 29 -6.81 11.06 6.56
CA VAL A 29 -6.42 11.78 7.77
C VAL A 29 -7.13 13.12 7.88
N ALA A 30 -7.22 13.87 6.78
CA ALA A 30 -7.77 15.23 6.76
C ALA A 30 -9.31 15.24 6.84
N ALA A 31 -9.97 14.26 6.23
CA ALA A 31 -11.43 14.20 6.16
C ALA A 31 -11.97 12.76 6.31
N PRO A 32 -11.67 12.07 7.43
CA PRO A 32 -12.03 10.66 7.63
C PRO A 32 -13.55 10.41 7.49
N GLU A 33 -14.36 11.35 7.98
CA GLU A 33 -15.83 11.29 7.97
C GLU A 33 -16.43 11.47 6.57
N ARG A 34 -15.68 12.08 5.64
CA ARG A 34 -16.14 12.31 4.26
C ARG A 34 -15.60 11.26 3.29
N VAL A 35 -14.33 10.90 3.44
CA VAL A 35 -13.62 10.02 2.51
C VAL A 35 -13.83 8.54 2.87
N GLY A 36 -13.79 8.19 4.16
CA GLY A 36 -13.98 6.81 4.62
C GLY A 36 -15.29 6.17 4.11
N PRO A 37 -16.46 6.84 4.24
CA PRO A 37 -17.73 6.28 3.81
C PRO A 37 -17.84 5.99 2.30
N VAL A 38 -17.08 6.69 1.45
CA VAL A 38 -17.02 6.42 -0.01
C VAL A 38 -16.57 4.97 -0.26
N GLY A 39 -15.58 4.51 0.50
CA GLY A 39 -15.09 3.13 0.46
C GLY A 39 -15.84 2.15 1.35
N GLY A 40 -16.86 2.60 2.10
CA GLY A 40 -17.54 1.79 3.11
C GLY A 40 -16.81 1.70 4.45
N LEU A 41 -15.83 2.57 4.70
CA LEU A 41 -15.16 2.69 5.99
C LEU A 41 -15.85 3.75 6.83
N VAL A 42 -16.90 3.32 7.56
CA VAL A 42 -17.80 4.23 8.28
C VAL A 42 -17.27 4.69 9.64
N ASP A 43 -16.30 3.98 10.23
CA ASP A 43 -15.64 4.41 11.46
C ASP A 43 -14.53 5.44 11.15
N PRO A 44 -14.69 6.71 11.56
CA PRO A 44 -13.71 7.75 11.27
C PRO A 44 -12.36 7.50 11.96
N LYS A 45 -12.35 6.80 13.11
CA LYS A 45 -11.09 6.46 13.81
C LYS A 45 -10.30 5.43 13.01
N ALA A 46 -10.96 4.39 12.52
CA ALA A 46 -10.34 3.40 11.65
C ALA A 46 -9.84 4.03 10.34
N ALA A 47 -10.63 4.91 9.71
CA ALA A 47 -10.22 5.67 8.52
C ALA A 47 -8.95 6.48 8.76
N ARG A 48 -8.92 7.25 9.85
CA ARG A 48 -7.76 8.06 10.20
C ARG A 48 -6.54 7.20 10.52
N LEU A 49 -6.71 6.08 11.22
CA LEU A 49 -5.60 5.18 11.57
C LEU A 49 -4.98 4.56 10.31
N ILE A 50 -5.80 4.10 9.37
CA ILE A 50 -5.33 3.60 8.07
C ILE A 50 -4.56 4.70 7.32
N GLY A 51 -5.12 5.92 7.27
CA GLY A 51 -4.45 7.04 6.62
C GLY A 51 -3.10 7.41 7.26
N ILE A 52 -2.99 7.38 8.59
CA ILE A 52 -1.72 7.61 9.29
C ILE A 52 -0.71 6.51 8.94
N ALA A 53 -1.13 5.23 8.98
CA ALA A 53 -0.26 4.11 8.66
C ALA A 53 0.28 4.21 7.23
N ASP A 54 -0.58 4.58 6.27
CA ASP A 54 -0.19 4.84 4.89
C ASP A 54 0.86 5.96 4.78
N LEU A 55 0.64 7.10 5.45
CA LEU A 55 1.56 8.25 5.40
C LEU A 55 2.94 7.95 5.99
N VAL A 56 3.03 7.08 7.01
CA VAL A 56 4.32 6.66 7.59
C VAL A 56 5.19 5.91 6.57
N LEU A 57 4.57 5.20 5.62
CA LEU A 57 5.30 4.44 4.60
C LEU A 57 5.78 5.29 3.41
N VAL A 58 5.14 6.44 3.15
CA VAL A 58 5.39 7.28 1.96
C VAL A 58 6.86 7.71 1.81
N PRO A 59 7.55 8.24 2.85
CA PRO A 59 8.92 8.72 2.68
C PRO A 59 9.87 7.63 2.18
N GLY A 60 9.70 6.41 2.70
CA GLY A 60 10.50 5.25 2.31
C GLY A 60 10.24 4.75 0.89
N LEU A 61 8.99 4.85 0.43
CA LEU A 61 8.59 4.47 -0.93
C LEU A 61 9.09 5.45 -2.00
N VAL A 62 9.02 6.75 -1.70
CA VAL A 62 9.37 7.81 -2.66
C VAL A 62 10.87 8.11 -2.64
N ALA A 63 11.43 8.34 -1.45
CA ALA A 63 12.77 8.88 -1.28
C ALA A 63 13.77 7.88 -0.65
N GLY A 64 13.35 6.67 -0.27
CA GLY A 64 14.23 5.67 0.34
C GLY A 64 15.32 5.17 -0.61
N ARG A 65 16.55 5.02 -0.10
CA ARG A 65 17.67 4.37 -0.84
C ARG A 65 17.41 2.89 -1.10
N ALA A 66 16.77 2.19 -0.15
CA ALA A 66 16.28 0.83 -0.30
C ALA A 66 14.74 0.87 -0.23
N ARG A 67 14.07 0.53 -1.32
CA ARG A 67 12.60 0.59 -1.46
C ARG A 67 11.94 -0.78 -1.23
N GLY A 68 12.70 -1.86 -1.34
CA GLY A 68 12.23 -3.24 -1.11
C GLY A 68 11.54 -3.44 0.23
N PRO A 69 12.16 -3.07 1.37
CA PRO A 69 11.56 -3.20 2.70
C PRO A 69 10.27 -2.39 2.86
N TRP A 70 10.20 -1.19 2.28
CA TRP A 70 9.01 -0.34 2.35
C TRP A 70 7.85 -0.88 1.53
N MET A 71 8.14 -1.44 0.34
CA MET A 71 7.13 -2.15 -0.45
C MET A 71 6.62 -3.40 0.26
N ALA A 72 7.50 -4.15 0.95
CA ALA A 72 7.10 -5.29 1.76
C ALA A 72 6.21 -4.88 2.95
N ALA A 73 6.59 -3.82 3.66
CA ALA A 73 5.79 -3.26 4.76
C ALA A 73 4.41 -2.79 4.28
N ARG A 74 4.35 -2.13 3.10
CA ARG A 74 3.10 -1.74 2.46
C ARG A 74 2.23 -2.95 2.09
N ALA A 75 2.81 -3.98 1.49
CA ALA A 75 2.07 -5.20 1.18
C ALA A 75 1.50 -5.83 2.45
N ALA A 76 2.27 -5.90 3.54
CA ALA A 76 1.81 -6.41 4.83
C ALA A 76 0.66 -5.55 5.42
N LEU A 77 0.76 -4.22 5.36
CA LEU A 77 -0.31 -3.32 5.80
C LEU A 77 -1.58 -3.54 4.97
N ASN A 78 -1.46 -3.65 3.64
CA ASN A 78 -2.60 -3.90 2.77
C ASN A 78 -3.29 -5.24 3.08
N VAL A 79 -2.53 -6.30 3.43
CA VAL A 79 -3.13 -7.57 3.91
C VAL A 79 -3.99 -7.34 5.15
N ALA A 80 -3.49 -6.56 6.11
CA ALA A 80 -4.25 -6.21 7.31
C ALA A 80 -5.54 -5.43 6.97
N ILE A 81 -5.45 -4.44 6.08
CA ILE A 81 -6.60 -3.65 5.60
C ILE A 81 -7.61 -4.54 4.88
N VAL A 82 -7.17 -5.48 4.04
CA VAL A 82 -8.04 -6.44 3.35
C VAL A 82 -8.73 -7.36 4.35
N ALA A 83 -8.00 -7.90 5.34
CA ALA A 83 -8.58 -8.74 6.37
C ALA A 83 -9.66 -7.99 7.17
N TYR A 84 -9.37 -6.75 7.56
CA TYR A 84 -10.32 -5.86 8.23
C TYR A 84 -11.54 -5.55 7.35
N GLY A 85 -11.33 -5.17 6.09
CA GLY A 85 -12.39 -4.91 5.13
C GLY A 85 -13.27 -6.13 4.88
N ARG A 86 -12.70 -7.33 4.74
CA ARG A 86 -13.49 -8.57 4.61
C ARG A 86 -14.33 -8.85 5.85
N ARG A 87 -13.82 -8.57 7.05
CA ARG A 87 -14.59 -8.67 8.30
C ARG A 87 -15.77 -7.70 8.29
N LEU A 88 -15.55 -6.44 7.93
CA LEU A 88 -16.62 -5.43 7.83
C LEU A 88 -17.66 -5.75 6.74
N ALA A 89 -17.21 -6.30 5.60
CA ALA A 89 -18.09 -6.72 4.51
C ALA A 89 -19.05 -7.83 4.99
N ARG A 90 -18.54 -8.81 5.73
CA ARG A 90 -19.36 -9.87 6.36
C ARG A 90 -20.31 -9.34 7.42
N ALA A 91 -19.96 -8.22 8.07
CA ALA A 91 -20.80 -7.55 9.06
C ALA A 91 -21.85 -6.60 8.46
N GLY A 92 -22.05 -6.62 7.13
CA GLY A 92 -23.14 -5.89 6.46
C GLY A 92 -22.71 -4.62 5.74
N THR A 93 -21.40 -4.39 5.52
CA THR A 93 -20.91 -3.24 4.75
C THR A 93 -20.33 -3.67 3.39
N PRO A 94 -21.14 -4.04 2.38
CA PRO A 94 -20.64 -4.70 1.15
C PRO A 94 -19.66 -3.84 0.33
N ARG A 95 -19.76 -2.51 0.39
CA ARG A 95 -18.86 -1.59 -0.35
C ARG A 95 -17.39 -1.78 0.02
N ILE A 96 -17.09 -1.99 1.31
CA ILE A 96 -15.71 -2.23 1.77
C ILE A 96 -15.16 -3.56 1.26
N GLY A 97 -16.03 -4.50 0.85
CA GLY A 97 -15.65 -5.73 0.17
C GLY A 97 -15.08 -5.47 -1.22
N VAL A 98 -15.67 -4.55 -1.99
CA VAL A 98 -15.16 -4.14 -3.31
C VAL A 98 -13.79 -3.48 -3.16
N VAL A 99 -13.65 -2.57 -2.19
CA VAL A 99 -12.37 -1.94 -1.86
C VAL A 99 -11.34 -3.00 -1.45
N ALA A 100 -11.71 -3.97 -0.61
CA ALA A 100 -10.82 -5.05 -0.20
C ALA A 100 -10.37 -5.91 -1.39
N CYS A 101 -11.22 -6.16 -2.39
CA CYS A 101 -10.82 -6.85 -3.62
C CYS A 101 -9.80 -6.02 -4.42
N ALA A 102 -10.05 -4.73 -4.60
CA ALA A 102 -9.12 -3.84 -5.30
C ALA A 102 -7.76 -3.76 -4.58
N VAL A 103 -7.77 -3.59 -3.26
CA VAL A 103 -6.55 -3.57 -2.42
C VAL A 103 -5.83 -4.92 -2.46
N SER A 104 -6.55 -6.05 -2.56
CA SER A 104 -5.92 -7.38 -2.71
C SER A 104 -5.10 -7.47 -4.00
N ALA A 105 -5.64 -6.97 -5.12
CA ALA A 105 -4.91 -6.95 -6.39
C ALA A 105 -3.65 -6.06 -6.31
N ILE A 106 -3.78 -4.88 -5.70
CA ILE A 106 -2.64 -3.96 -5.46
C ILE A 106 -1.59 -4.64 -4.58
N THR A 107 -2.01 -5.36 -3.53
CA THR A 107 -1.10 -6.10 -2.63
C THR A 107 -0.24 -7.11 -3.38
N VAL A 108 -0.80 -7.82 -4.36
CA VAL A 108 -0.04 -8.80 -5.17
C VAL A 108 1.03 -8.09 -6.00
N VAL A 109 0.67 -6.96 -6.62
CA VAL A 109 1.61 -6.13 -7.39
C VAL A 109 2.71 -5.59 -6.48
N ASP A 110 2.35 -5.10 -5.30
CA ASP A 110 3.28 -4.55 -4.32
C ASP A 110 4.25 -5.62 -3.80
N ALA A 111 3.75 -6.82 -3.48
CA ALA A 111 4.56 -7.95 -3.04
C ALA A 111 5.53 -8.43 -4.13
N ALA A 112 5.09 -8.49 -5.38
CA ALA A 112 5.95 -8.85 -6.50
C ALA A 112 7.08 -7.81 -6.69
N ALA A 113 6.75 -6.52 -6.64
CA ALA A 113 7.74 -5.44 -6.69
C ALA A 113 8.71 -5.49 -5.51
N ALA A 114 8.22 -5.77 -4.30
CA ALA A 114 9.05 -5.91 -3.09
C ALA A 114 10.09 -7.03 -3.26
N VAL A 115 9.68 -8.21 -3.75
CA VAL A 115 10.60 -9.33 -3.98
C VAL A 115 11.69 -8.98 -4.99
N VAL A 116 11.34 -8.29 -6.08
CA VAL A 116 12.31 -7.85 -7.10
C VAL A 116 13.31 -6.85 -6.50
N LEU A 117 12.82 -5.85 -5.76
CA LEU A 117 13.66 -4.81 -5.15
C LEU A 117 14.58 -5.38 -4.07
N LEU A 118 14.06 -6.20 -3.16
CA LEU A 118 14.85 -6.84 -2.10
C LEU A 118 15.99 -7.69 -2.70
N ARG A 119 15.71 -8.47 -3.74
CA ARG A 119 16.74 -9.27 -4.43
C ARG A 119 17.80 -8.39 -5.10
N ALA A 120 17.41 -7.26 -5.69
CA ALA A 120 18.35 -6.32 -6.30
C ALA A 120 19.23 -5.64 -5.24
N GLU A 121 18.64 -5.22 -4.13
CA GLU A 121 19.31 -4.57 -3.00
C GLU A 121 20.32 -5.52 -2.32
N SER A 122 19.95 -6.80 -2.10
CA SER A 122 20.87 -7.80 -1.55
C SER A 122 22.08 -8.08 -2.46
N ARG A 123 21.91 -7.99 -3.78
CA ARG A 123 23.02 -8.17 -4.74
C ARG A 123 23.93 -6.95 -4.82
N GLY A 124 23.40 -5.75 -4.64
CA GLY A 124 24.17 -4.51 -4.62
C GLY A 124 24.96 -4.28 -3.33
N ALA A 125 24.61 -4.97 -2.24
CA ALA A 125 25.30 -4.88 -0.95
C ALA A 125 26.49 -5.85 -0.80
N GLY A 126 26.70 -6.76 -1.77
CA GLY A 126 27.71 -7.82 -1.71
C GLY A 126 28.81 -7.74 -2.76
N GLY A 127 28.94 -6.62 -3.48
CA GLY A 127 30.02 -6.34 -4.44
C GLY A 127 30.69 -5.01 -4.13
#